data_AF-V9G5L4-F1
#
_entry.id   AF-V9G5L4-F1
#
_cell.length_a   1.000
_cell.length_b   1.000
_cell.length_c   1.000
_cell.angle_alpha   90.00
_cell.angle_beta   90.00
_cell.angle_gamma   90.00
#
_symmetry.space_group_name_H-M   'P 1'
#
loop_
_entity.id
_entity.type
_entity.pdbx_description
1 polymer ?
#
loop_
_entity_poly.entity_id
_entity_poly.type
_entity_poly.pdbx_seq_one_letter_code
_entity_poly.pdbx_strand_id
1 'polypeptide(L)'
;MGKSIVFLFSGQGSQYYQMGKDLFRDQPVFRHWMQHLDQHYYGITGNSVIDELYGKDYPISQPFDSLQLTHPAIFMIEYALAQVFKEQQIYPDYVLGTSLGEFAACTVAGALDYASALESLVVQADIIQNHCEPGGMMAILDQVSLFHNEPELYRKCELVSVNFDTHFVVSGGAAGLSEAESYIKARRVMYQRLPIHYAFTLNGSILPERHISVMQPRVP
;
A
#
# COMPACT_ATOMS: atom_id res chain seq x y z
N MET A 1 4.98 -3.49 33.47
CA MET A 1 4.57 -3.96 32.12
C MET A 1 5.52 -3.32 31.12
N GLY A 2 6.15 -4.12 30.25
CA GLY A 2 6.94 -3.57 29.14
C GLY A 2 6.04 -2.79 28.18
N LYS A 3 6.59 -1.86 27.41
CA LYS A 3 5.84 -1.19 26.34
C LYS A 3 5.54 -2.21 25.25
N SER A 4 4.31 -2.24 24.75
CA SER A 4 3.97 -3.08 23.60
C SER A 4 4.64 -2.56 22.34
N ILE A 5 5.10 -3.49 21.50
CA ILE A 5 5.69 -3.23 20.19
C ILE A 5 4.62 -3.45 19.13
N VAL A 6 4.46 -2.46 18.25
CA VAL A 6 3.52 -2.52 17.13
C VAL A 6 4.28 -2.38 15.83
N PHE A 7 4.12 -3.34 14.91
CA PHE A 7 4.62 -3.19 13.54
C PHE A 7 3.51 -2.61 12.67
N LEU A 8 3.80 -1.50 11.99
CA LEU A 8 2.88 -0.80 11.10
C LEU A 8 3.37 -0.94 9.66
N PHE A 9 2.49 -1.44 8.79
CA PHE A 9 2.75 -1.77 7.40
C PHE A 9 1.96 -0.81 6.51
N SER A 10 2.67 -0.19 5.58
CA SER A 10 2.18 0.88 4.71
C SER A 10 1.52 0.35 3.45
N GLY A 11 0.68 1.19 2.84
CA GLY A 11 0.03 0.87 1.57
C GLY A 11 0.85 1.28 0.36
N GLN A 12 0.20 1.25 -0.80
CA GLN A 12 0.71 1.88 -2.03
C GLN A 12 1.05 3.36 -1.79
N GLY A 13 2.16 3.81 -2.39
CA GLY A 13 2.71 5.16 -2.28
C GLY A 13 4.05 5.23 -1.53
N SER A 14 4.48 4.14 -0.89
CA SER A 14 5.79 4.05 -0.23
C SER A 14 6.93 3.58 -1.15
N GLN A 15 6.60 3.14 -2.36
CA GLN A 15 7.55 2.58 -3.30
C GLN A 15 8.43 3.64 -3.98
N TYR A 16 9.68 3.28 -4.23
CA TYR A 16 10.61 4.04 -5.06
C TYR A 16 11.74 3.10 -5.53
N TYR A 17 12.38 3.39 -6.67
CA TYR A 17 13.54 2.61 -7.10
C TYR A 17 14.66 2.64 -6.07
N GLN A 18 15.44 1.56 -5.95
CA GLN A 18 16.51 1.41 -4.96
C GLN A 18 16.06 1.34 -3.48
N MET A 19 14.76 1.26 -3.20
CA MET A 19 14.28 1.04 -1.83
C MET A 19 14.87 -0.24 -1.23
N GLY A 20 15.40 -0.17 -0.01
CA GLY A 20 16.07 -1.29 0.65
C GLY A 20 17.42 -1.73 0.07
N LYS A 21 18.01 -1.02 -0.91
CA LYS A 21 19.25 -1.45 -1.59
C LYS A 21 20.43 -1.71 -0.63
N ASP A 22 20.65 -0.83 0.34
CA ASP A 22 21.72 -1.00 1.32
C ASP A 22 21.47 -2.21 2.23
N LEU A 23 20.22 -2.47 2.62
CA LEU A 23 19.86 -3.67 3.38
C LEU A 23 20.02 -4.93 2.55
N PHE A 24 19.65 -4.90 1.27
CA PHE A 24 19.87 -6.01 0.36
C PHE A 24 21.36 -6.36 0.24
N ARG A 25 22.23 -5.35 0.19
CA ARG A 25 23.69 -5.52 0.18
C ARG A 25 24.22 -6.04 1.51
N ASP A 26 23.85 -5.40 2.62
CA ASP A 26 24.59 -5.52 3.88
C ASP A 26 23.90 -6.38 4.95
N GLN A 27 22.60 -6.66 4.85
CA GLN A 27 21.83 -7.43 5.83
C GLN A 27 21.44 -8.82 5.29
N PRO A 28 22.14 -9.91 5.67
CA PRO A 28 21.88 -11.25 5.17
C PRO A 28 20.44 -11.75 5.29
N VAL A 29 19.75 -11.49 6.40
CA VAL A 29 18.37 -11.95 6.60
C VAL A 29 17.41 -11.24 5.64
N PHE A 30 17.59 -9.93 5.46
CA PHE A 30 16.80 -9.14 4.51
C PHE A 30 17.01 -9.67 3.09
N ARG A 31 18.28 -9.85 2.68
CA ARG A 31 18.62 -10.39 1.35
C ARG A 31 18.05 -11.77 1.12
N HIS A 32 18.15 -12.68 2.10
CA HIS A 32 17.59 -14.03 2.01
C HIS A 32 16.09 -14.00 1.70
N TRP A 33 15.32 -13.24 2.49
CA TRP A 33 13.87 -13.15 2.29
C TRP A 33 13.51 -12.45 0.99
N MET A 34 14.22 -11.39 0.60
CA MET A 34 14.02 -10.76 -0.71
C MET A 34 14.23 -11.75 -1.85
N GLN A 35 15.35 -12.51 -1.85
CA GLN A 35 15.64 -13.49 -2.89
C GLN A 35 14.63 -14.65 -2.92
N HIS A 36 14.22 -15.14 -1.75
CA HIS A 36 13.25 -16.23 -1.63
C HIS A 36 11.88 -15.83 -2.18
N LEU A 37 11.42 -14.62 -1.83
CA LEU A 37 10.15 -14.09 -2.32
C LEU A 37 10.21 -13.77 -3.82
N ASP A 38 11.33 -13.22 -4.30
CA ASP A 38 11.54 -12.92 -5.71
C ASP A 38 11.52 -14.18 -6.57
N GLN A 39 12.16 -15.26 -6.11
CA GLN A 39 12.13 -16.56 -6.79
C GLN A 39 10.70 -17.09 -6.90
N HIS A 40 9.89 -16.95 -5.85
CA HIS A 40 8.49 -17.35 -5.88
C HIS A 40 7.67 -16.51 -6.85
N TYR A 41 7.81 -15.18 -6.79
CA TYR A 41 7.18 -14.24 -7.73
C TYR A 41 7.58 -14.51 -9.19
N TYR A 42 8.85 -14.81 -9.44
CA TYR A 42 9.36 -15.20 -10.75
C TYR A 42 8.69 -16.49 -11.26
N GLY A 43 8.48 -17.47 -10.38
CA GLY A 43 7.76 -18.70 -10.72
C GLY A 43 6.32 -18.46 -11.18
N ILE A 44 5.66 -17.40 -10.67
CA ILE A 44 4.27 -17.04 -11.03
C ILE A 44 4.23 -16.20 -12.31
N THR A 45 5.14 -15.23 -12.45
CA THR A 45 5.01 -14.15 -13.44
C THR A 45 6.04 -14.16 -14.55
N GLY A 46 7.15 -14.89 -14.37
CA GLY A 46 8.33 -14.84 -15.25
C GLY A 46 9.17 -13.56 -15.11
N ASN A 47 8.84 -12.66 -14.18
CA ASN A 47 9.55 -11.40 -13.94
C ASN A 47 10.25 -11.41 -12.57
N SER A 48 11.30 -10.61 -12.41
CA SER A 48 11.98 -10.39 -11.12
C SER A 48 11.76 -8.98 -10.62
N VAL A 49 11.28 -8.86 -9.38
CA VAL A 49 11.14 -7.58 -8.66
C VAL A 49 12.51 -7.05 -8.28
N ILE A 50 13.44 -7.93 -7.88
CA ILE A 50 14.82 -7.55 -7.54
C ILE A 50 15.54 -6.96 -8.75
N ASP A 51 15.45 -7.61 -9.92
CA ASP A 51 16.07 -7.11 -11.14
C ASP A 51 15.49 -5.76 -11.57
N GLU A 52 14.18 -5.55 -11.40
CA GLU A 52 13.56 -4.27 -11.68
C GLU A 52 13.98 -3.18 -10.67
N LEU A 53 14.01 -3.49 -9.37
CA LEU A 53 14.35 -2.55 -8.31
C LEU A 53 15.82 -2.10 -8.36
N TYR A 54 16.73 -3.02 -8.67
CA TYR A 54 18.18 -2.82 -8.49
C TYR A 54 19.01 -3.05 -9.76
N GLY A 55 18.50 -3.81 -10.74
CA GLY A 55 19.25 -4.16 -11.95
C GLY A 55 19.38 -3.00 -12.94
N LYS A 56 18.48 -2.02 -12.86
CA LYS A 56 18.60 -0.75 -13.56
C LYS A 56 19.06 0.32 -12.56
N ASP A 57 20.03 1.13 -12.94
CA ASP A 57 20.49 2.27 -12.13
C ASP A 57 19.52 3.47 -12.22
N TYR A 58 18.22 3.19 -12.10
CA TYR A 58 17.21 4.24 -12.05
C TYR A 58 17.37 5.06 -10.76
N PRO A 59 17.34 6.40 -10.84
CA PRO A 59 17.39 7.25 -9.66
C PRO A 59 16.09 7.11 -8.85
N ILE A 60 16.14 7.42 -7.55
CA ILE A 60 14.98 7.40 -6.64
C ILE A 60 13.82 8.28 -7.16
N SER A 61 14.14 9.34 -7.91
CA SER A 61 13.14 10.24 -8.51
C SER A 61 12.43 9.68 -9.74
N GLN A 62 12.90 8.56 -10.30
CA GLN A 62 12.25 7.87 -11.40
C GLN A 62 10.92 7.28 -10.90
N PRO A 63 9.79 7.52 -11.58
CA PRO A 63 8.50 6.96 -11.17
C PRO A 63 8.52 5.43 -11.23
N PHE A 64 8.10 4.78 -10.13
CA PHE A 64 7.97 3.33 -10.03
C PHE A 64 6.49 3.01 -9.76
N ASP A 65 5.71 2.90 -10.83
CA ASP A 65 4.23 2.93 -10.75
C ASP A 65 3.55 1.68 -11.33
N SER A 66 4.30 0.72 -11.86
CA SER A 66 3.73 -0.53 -12.36
C SER A 66 3.15 -1.34 -11.20
N LEU A 67 1.82 -1.48 -11.11
CA LEU A 67 1.18 -2.20 -9.99
C LEU A 67 1.67 -3.65 -9.87
N GLN A 68 1.90 -4.32 -11.01
CA GLN A 68 2.44 -5.68 -11.08
C GLN A 68 3.77 -5.83 -10.34
N LEU A 69 4.57 -4.76 -10.28
CA LEU A 69 5.89 -4.76 -9.62
C LEU A 69 5.84 -4.07 -8.25
N THR A 70 5.09 -2.97 -8.12
CA THR A 70 5.07 -2.16 -6.90
C THR A 70 4.33 -2.84 -5.75
N HIS A 71 3.21 -3.52 -6.03
CA HIS A 71 2.49 -4.30 -5.01
C HIS A 71 3.38 -5.39 -4.36
N PRO A 72 3.98 -6.31 -5.13
CA PRO A 72 4.87 -7.30 -4.53
C PRO A 72 6.13 -6.67 -3.95
N ALA A 73 6.69 -5.61 -4.55
CA ALA A 73 7.89 -4.96 -4.01
C ALA A 73 7.70 -4.38 -2.61
N ILE A 74 6.58 -3.70 -2.36
CA ILE A 74 6.25 -3.16 -1.03
C ILE A 74 6.12 -4.32 -0.03
N PHE A 75 5.33 -5.34 -0.36
CA PHE A 75 5.16 -6.52 0.50
C PHE A 75 6.50 -7.22 0.81
N MET A 76 7.34 -7.43 -0.20
CA MET A 76 8.62 -8.12 -0.06
C MET A 76 9.54 -7.38 0.91
N ILE A 77 9.63 -6.06 0.79
CA ILE A 77 10.48 -5.24 1.67
C ILE A 77 9.92 -5.21 3.09
N GLU A 78 8.62 -4.96 3.24
CA GLU A 78 7.97 -4.90 4.54
C GLU A 78 8.09 -6.23 5.29
N TYR A 79 7.86 -7.35 4.60
CA TYR A 79 8.03 -8.68 5.16
C TYR A 79 9.49 -8.96 5.51
N ALA A 80 10.44 -8.69 4.59
CA ALA A 80 11.87 -8.91 4.85
C ALA A 80 12.40 -8.08 6.02
N LEU A 81 11.95 -6.82 6.18
CA LEU A 81 12.24 -5.98 7.34
C LEU A 81 11.71 -6.60 8.64
N ALA A 82 10.46 -7.09 8.63
CA ALA A 82 9.89 -7.76 9.80
C ALA A 82 10.70 -9.00 10.21
N GLN A 83 11.25 -9.74 9.24
CA GLN A 83 12.10 -10.90 9.52
C GLN A 83 13.45 -10.49 10.13
N VAL A 84 14.05 -9.38 9.69
CA VAL A 84 15.26 -8.82 10.32
C VAL A 84 15.02 -8.50 11.79
N PHE A 85 13.89 -7.86 12.11
CA PHE A 85 13.55 -7.56 13.51
C PHE A 85 13.34 -8.85 14.33
N LYS A 86 12.63 -9.83 13.78
CA LYS A 86 12.42 -11.13 14.43
C LYS A 86 13.74 -11.86 14.72
N GLU A 87 14.71 -11.82 13.79
CA GLU A 87 16.05 -12.38 14.01
C GLU A 87 16.74 -11.72 15.21
N GLN A 88 16.57 -10.41 15.35
CA GLN A 88 17.09 -9.62 16.48
C GLN A 88 16.27 -9.77 17.78
N GLN A 89 15.38 -10.76 17.84
CA GLN A 89 14.49 -11.03 18.98
C GLN A 89 13.50 -9.89 19.28
N ILE A 90 13.21 -9.05 18.27
CA ILE A 90 12.20 -7.99 18.34
C ILE A 90 10.93 -8.52 17.67
N TYR A 91 9.97 -8.91 18.49
CA TYR A 91 8.68 -9.43 18.05
C TYR A 91 7.57 -8.38 18.27
N PRO A 92 6.65 -8.21 17.31
CA PRO A 92 5.49 -7.37 17.51
C PRO A 92 4.49 -8.04 18.47
N ASP A 93 3.94 -7.28 19.41
CA ASP A 93 2.74 -7.68 20.17
C ASP A 93 1.47 -7.49 19.32
N TYR A 94 1.52 -6.52 18.39
CA TYR A 94 0.43 -6.19 17.46
C TYR A 94 1.00 -5.86 16.09
N VAL A 95 0.22 -6.16 15.05
CA VAL A 95 0.48 -5.69 13.69
C VAL A 95 -0.70 -4.88 13.19
N LEU A 96 -0.40 -3.89 12.34
CA LEU A 96 -1.36 -3.00 11.70
C LEU A 96 -0.97 -2.86 10.24
N GLY A 97 -1.91 -3.03 9.32
CA GLY A 97 -1.70 -2.78 7.90
C GLY A 97 -2.68 -1.72 7.40
N THR A 98 -2.25 -0.95 6.39
CA THR A 98 -3.14 -0.07 5.65
C THR A 98 -3.22 -0.53 4.20
N SER A 99 -4.40 -0.99 3.77
CA SER A 99 -4.62 -1.42 2.38
C SER A 99 -3.63 -2.53 1.97
N LEU A 100 -2.69 -2.25 1.07
CA LEU A 100 -1.68 -3.21 0.63
C LEU A 100 -0.83 -3.74 1.81
N GLY A 101 -0.56 -2.91 2.81
CA GLY A 101 0.19 -3.31 4.01
C GLY A 101 -0.51 -4.35 4.87
N GLU A 102 -1.82 -4.58 4.68
CA GLU A 102 -2.53 -5.66 5.37
C GLU A 102 -2.03 -7.04 4.96
N PHE A 103 -1.54 -7.22 3.72
CA PHE A 103 -0.91 -8.47 3.32
C PHE A 103 0.35 -8.73 4.17
N ALA A 104 1.24 -7.75 4.30
CA ALA A 104 2.43 -7.87 5.14
C ALA A 104 2.06 -8.09 6.61
N ALA A 105 1.08 -7.35 7.14
CA ALA A 105 0.60 -7.52 8.51
C ALA A 105 0.06 -8.94 8.77
N CYS A 106 -0.87 -9.42 7.93
CA CYS A 106 -1.44 -10.77 8.00
C CYS A 106 -0.35 -11.85 7.93
N THR A 107 0.63 -11.67 7.04
CA THR A 107 1.72 -12.63 6.89
C THR A 107 2.66 -12.63 8.08
N VAL A 108 3.03 -11.45 8.60
CA VAL A 108 3.88 -11.33 9.79
C VAL A 108 3.20 -11.88 11.04
N ALA A 109 1.87 -11.76 11.14
CA ALA A 109 1.06 -12.35 12.21
C ALA A 109 0.84 -13.86 12.08
N GLY A 110 1.17 -14.47 10.93
CA GLY A 110 0.93 -15.89 10.67
C GLY A 110 -0.52 -16.23 10.36
N ALA A 111 -1.33 -15.24 9.98
CA ALA A 111 -2.72 -15.44 9.52
C ALA A 111 -2.79 -15.83 8.03
N LEU A 112 -1.78 -15.44 7.25
CA LEU A 112 -1.62 -15.73 5.83
C LEU A 112 -0.17 -16.19 5.60
N ASP A 113 0.07 -17.22 4.79
CA ASP A 113 1.44 -17.56 4.42
C ASP A 113 1.97 -16.61 3.32
N TYR A 114 3.29 -16.52 3.16
CA TYR A 114 3.89 -15.54 2.25
C TYR A 114 3.60 -15.85 0.77
N ALA A 115 3.40 -17.13 0.42
CA ALA A 115 3.17 -17.56 -0.95
C ALA A 115 1.76 -17.14 -1.39
N SER A 116 0.75 -17.48 -0.58
CA SER A 116 -0.62 -17.03 -0.79
C SER A 116 -0.74 -15.50 -0.83
N ALA A 117 0.05 -14.79 0.00
CA ALA A 117 0.09 -13.33 -0.03
C ALA A 117 0.63 -12.79 -1.37
N LEU A 118 1.78 -13.29 -1.84
CA LEU A 118 2.35 -12.89 -3.13
C LEU A 118 1.43 -13.22 -4.30
N GLU A 119 0.86 -14.42 -4.34
CA GLU A 119 -0.10 -14.84 -5.38
C GLU A 119 -1.32 -13.91 -5.41
N SER A 120 -1.86 -13.58 -4.23
CA SER A 120 -3.00 -12.65 -4.11
C SER A 120 -2.65 -11.25 -4.61
N LEU A 121 -1.43 -10.77 -4.33
CA LEU A 121 -0.95 -9.47 -4.80
C LEU A 121 -0.77 -9.41 -6.31
N VAL A 122 -0.26 -10.49 -6.92
CA VAL A 122 -0.14 -10.62 -8.38
C VAL A 122 -1.53 -10.54 -9.02
N VAL A 123 -2.48 -11.34 -8.54
CA VAL A 123 -3.85 -11.37 -9.05
C VAL A 123 -4.53 -10.02 -8.84
N GLN A 124 -4.35 -9.40 -7.66
CA GLN A 124 -4.92 -8.10 -7.37
C GLN A 124 -4.37 -7.02 -8.31
N ALA A 125 -3.06 -6.99 -8.55
CA ALA A 125 -2.45 -6.03 -9.46
C ALA A 125 -2.96 -6.20 -10.89
N ASP A 126 -3.10 -7.44 -11.36
CA ASP A 126 -3.64 -7.75 -12.70
C ASP A 126 -5.11 -7.30 -12.82
N ILE A 127 -5.94 -7.60 -11.81
CA ILE A 127 -7.34 -7.19 -11.79
C ILE A 127 -7.46 -5.67 -11.88
N ILE A 128 -6.69 -4.93 -11.07
CA ILE A 128 -6.76 -3.46 -11.07
C ILE A 128 -6.32 -2.92 -12.42
N GLN A 129 -5.21 -3.43 -12.96
CA GLN A 129 -4.67 -2.95 -14.22
C GLN A 129 -5.60 -3.21 -15.42
N ASN A 130 -6.29 -4.34 -15.43
CA ASN A 130 -7.10 -4.78 -16.57
C ASN A 130 -8.59 -4.45 -16.45
N HIS A 131 -9.12 -4.24 -15.24
CA HIS A 131 -10.56 -4.09 -14.99
C HIS A 131 -10.95 -2.79 -14.31
N CYS A 132 -10.04 -2.05 -13.67
CA CYS A 132 -10.38 -0.76 -13.09
C CYS A 132 -10.25 0.37 -14.13
N GLU A 133 -11.25 1.24 -14.16
CA GLU A 133 -11.18 2.44 -14.99
C GLU A 133 -10.04 3.37 -14.50
N PRO A 134 -9.36 4.05 -15.43
CA PRO A 134 -8.39 5.08 -15.06
C PRO A 134 -9.03 6.16 -14.18
N GLY A 135 -8.31 6.55 -13.14
CA GLY A 135 -8.80 7.52 -12.18
C GLY A 135 -7.67 8.02 -11.30
N GLY A 136 -8.01 8.38 -10.07
CA GLY A 136 -6.98 8.68 -9.08
C GLY A 136 -7.56 8.87 -7.70
N MET A 137 -6.77 9.51 -6.85
CA MET A 137 -7.19 9.90 -5.51
C MET A 137 -6.73 11.31 -5.16
N MET A 138 -7.43 11.88 -4.19
CA MET A 138 -7.13 13.19 -3.63
C MET A 138 -7.25 13.12 -2.10
N ALA A 139 -6.16 13.46 -1.41
CA ALA A 139 -6.19 13.71 0.02
C ALA A 139 -6.72 15.13 0.29
N ILE A 140 -7.64 15.26 1.24
CA ILE A 140 -8.28 16.50 1.65
C ILE A 140 -8.03 16.69 3.14
N LEU A 141 -7.51 17.86 3.51
CA LEU A 141 -7.21 18.22 4.89
C LEU A 141 -8.34 19.09 5.47
N ASP A 142 -9.46 18.44 5.78
CA ASP A 142 -10.63 19.01 6.44
C ASP A 142 -11.44 17.91 7.14
N GLN A 143 -12.47 18.28 7.88
CA GLN A 143 -13.38 17.36 8.52
C GLN A 143 -14.06 16.43 7.52
N VAL A 144 -14.14 15.13 7.83
CA VAL A 144 -14.81 14.13 6.97
C VAL A 144 -16.27 14.48 6.69
N SER A 145 -16.93 15.24 7.57
CA SER A 145 -18.28 15.77 7.34
C SER A 145 -18.39 16.60 6.06
N LEU A 146 -17.29 17.21 5.59
CA LEU A 146 -17.25 17.91 4.31
C LEU A 146 -17.63 16.96 3.17
N PHE A 147 -17.11 15.74 3.15
CA PHE A 147 -17.47 14.75 2.12
C PHE A 147 -18.96 14.43 2.15
N HIS A 148 -19.55 14.22 3.33
CA HIS A 148 -20.96 13.82 3.44
C HIS A 148 -21.95 14.94 3.16
N ASN A 149 -21.56 16.20 3.38
CA ASN A 149 -22.44 17.35 3.23
C ASN A 149 -22.40 17.96 1.84
N GLU A 150 -21.34 17.71 1.06
CA GLU A 150 -21.04 18.47 -0.15
C GLU A 150 -21.15 17.59 -1.41
N PRO A 151 -22.20 17.78 -2.23
CA PRO A 151 -22.47 16.90 -3.36
C PRO A 151 -21.38 16.85 -4.43
N GLU A 152 -20.61 17.93 -4.58
CA GLU A 152 -19.46 18.01 -5.47
C GLU A 152 -18.36 17.02 -5.07
N LEU A 153 -18.35 16.55 -3.82
CA LEU A 153 -17.42 15.53 -3.33
C LEU A 153 -18.00 14.12 -3.43
N TYR A 154 -19.25 13.88 -3.06
CA TYR A 154 -19.77 12.51 -2.97
C TYR A 154 -20.51 11.99 -4.22
N ARG A 155 -20.93 12.85 -5.17
CA ARG A 155 -21.71 12.38 -6.34
C ARG A 155 -20.88 11.58 -7.34
N LYS A 156 -19.58 11.89 -7.46
CA LYS A 156 -18.67 11.33 -8.48
C LYS A 156 -17.34 10.85 -7.90
N CYS A 157 -17.21 10.87 -6.57
CA CYS A 157 -16.07 10.32 -5.87
C CYS A 157 -16.57 9.47 -4.70
N GLU A 158 -15.74 8.53 -4.27
CA GLU A 158 -15.98 7.69 -3.10
C GLU A 158 -15.01 8.09 -1.99
N LEU A 159 -15.46 7.95 -0.74
CA LEU A 159 -14.60 8.11 0.43
C LEU A 159 -13.79 6.82 0.63
N VAL A 160 -12.46 6.89 0.54
CA VAL A 160 -11.60 5.69 0.55
C VAL A 160 -10.74 5.53 1.78
N SER A 161 -10.50 6.62 2.51
CA SER A 161 -9.79 6.56 3.78
C SER A 161 -10.17 7.75 4.66
N VAL A 162 -10.32 7.50 5.96
CA VAL A 162 -10.36 8.55 6.99
C VAL A 162 -9.15 8.32 7.87
N ASN A 163 -8.09 9.10 7.63
CA ASN A 163 -6.82 8.93 8.33
C ASN A 163 -6.87 9.61 9.70
N PHE A 164 -7.54 10.77 9.79
CA PHE A 164 -7.80 11.53 11.01
C PHE A 164 -9.11 12.30 10.87
N ASP A 165 -9.60 12.89 11.96
CA ASP A 165 -10.81 13.73 11.96
C ASP A 165 -10.75 14.83 10.90
N THR A 166 -9.57 15.37 10.61
CA THR A 166 -9.33 16.44 9.62
C THR A 166 -8.49 15.99 8.42
N HIS A 167 -8.48 14.69 8.09
CA HIS A 167 -7.74 14.16 6.95
C HIS A 167 -8.44 12.94 6.37
N PHE A 168 -9.01 13.10 5.18
CA PHE A 168 -9.63 12.01 4.44
C PHE A 168 -9.15 11.97 3.00
N VAL A 169 -9.36 10.83 2.35
CA VAL A 169 -8.98 10.61 0.95
C VAL A 169 -10.23 10.22 0.17
N VAL A 170 -10.38 10.79 -1.01
CA VAL A 170 -11.41 10.41 -1.98
C VAL A 170 -10.81 9.81 -3.23
N SER A 171 -11.52 8.86 -3.86
CA SER A 171 -11.18 8.30 -5.17
C SER A 171 -12.23 8.70 -6.20
N GLY A 172 -11.82 8.83 -7.45
CA GLY A 172 -12.73 9.26 -8.50
C GLY A 172 -12.17 9.04 -9.90
N GLY A 173 -13.06 8.94 -10.89
CA GLY A 173 -12.67 9.13 -12.28
C GLY A 173 -12.13 10.55 -12.51
N ALA A 174 -11.42 10.77 -13.61
CA ALA A 174 -10.77 12.07 -13.90
C ALA A 174 -11.74 13.27 -13.80
N ALA A 175 -12.95 13.12 -14.35
CA ALA A 175 -13.98 14.16 -14.30
C ALA A 175 -14.48 14.43 -12.87
N GLY A 176 -14.74 13.37 -12.09
CA GLY A 176 -15.21 13.49 -10.70
C GLY A 176 -14.19 14.19 -9.82
N LEU A 177 -12.92 13.77 -9.89
CA LEU A 177 -11.88 14.42 -9.09
C LEU A 177 -11.61 15.86 -9.54
N SER A 178 -11.76 16.19 -10.81
CA SER A 178 -11.58 17.57 -11.29
C SER A 178 -12.66 18.52 -10.78
N GLU A 179 -13.89 18.01 -10.67
CA GLU A 179 -15.02 18.71 -10.06
C GLU A 179 -14.81 18.91 -8.56
N ALA A 180 -14.48 17.84 -7.84
CA ALA A 180 -14.15 17.88 -6.42
C ALA A 180 -12.97 18.83 -6.12
N GLU A 181 -11.91 18.78 -6.93
CA GLU A 181 -10.73 19.64 -6.78
C GLU A 181 -11.08 21.12 -6.97
N SER A 182 -11.86 21.45 -8.01
CA SER A 182 -12.29 22.83 -8.27
C SER A 182 -13.09 23.38 -7.10
N TYR A 183 -13.94 22.54 -6.52
CA TYR A 183 -14.77 22.87 -5.36
C TYR A 183 -13.94 23.10 -4.08
N ILE A 184 -13.04 22.17 -3.75
CA ILE A 184 -12.12 22.29 -2.60
C ILE A 184 -11.23 23.53 -2.72
N LYS A 185 -10.70 23.77 -3.93
CA LYS A 185 -9.86 24.93 -4.22
C LYS A 185 -10.61 26.25 -4.03
N ALA A 186 -11.88 26.33 -4.44
CA ALA A 186 -12.71 27.52 -4.23
C ALA A 186 -12.93 27.83 -2.74
N ARG A 187 -12.96 26.80 -1.89
CA ARG A 187 -13.09 26.93 -0.43
C ARG A 187 -11.76 27.14 0.30
N ARG A 188 -10.64 27.14 -0.44
CA ARG A 188 -9.27 27.29 0.11
C ARG A 188 -8.91 26.19 1.13
N VAL A 189 -9.50 25.02 0.97
CA VAL A 189 -9.16 23.83 1.75
C VAL A 189 -7.87 23.24 1.17
N MET A 190 -6.95 22.80 2.03
CA MET A 190 -5.71 22.16 1.59
C MET A 190 -5.99 20.76 1.06
N TYR A 191 -5.38 20.41 -0.07
CA TYR A 191 -5.53 19.11 -0.68
C TYR A 191 -4.28 18.71 -1.45
N GLN A 192 -4.16 17.41 -1.75
CA GLN A 192 -3.09 16.86 -2.56
C GLN A 192 -3.61 15.75 -3.47
N ARG A 193 -3.35 15.86 -4.78
CA ARG A 193 -3.51 14.72 -5.70
C ARG A 193 -2.45 13.68 -5.38
N LEU A 194 -2.90 12.44 -5.19
CA LEU A 194 -1.99 11.33 -4.96
C LEU A 194 -1.41 10.86 -6.31
N PRO A 195 -0.11 10.53 -6.39
CA PRO A 195 0.54 10.09 -7.62
C PRO A 195 0.16 8.63 -7.94
N ILE A 196 -1.13 8.41 -8.19
CA ILE A 196 -1.69 7.11 -8.56
C ILE A 196 -2.62 7.29 -9.75
N HIS A 197 -2.62 6.32 -10.66
CA HIS A 197 -3.34 6.38 -11.94
C HIS A 197 -4.67 5.62 -11.94
N TYR A 198 -5.02 5.02 -10.81
CA TYR A 198 -6.21 4.21 -10.64
C TYR A 198 -7.03 4.77 -9.49
N ALA A 199 -8.34 4.85 -9.68
CA ALA A 199 -9.27 5.04 -8.59
C ALA A 199 -9.45 3.67 -7.92
N PHE A 200 -8.63 3.36 -6.92
CA PHE A 200 -8.98 2.24 -6.05
C PHE A 200 -10.34 2.59 -5.41
N THR A 201 -11.28 1.65 -5.52
CA THR A 201 -12.72 1.79 -5.28
C THR A 201 -13.40 2.85 -6.19
N LEU A 202 -13.96 2.35 -7.29
CA LEU A 202 -15.21 2.82 -7.90
C LEU A 202 -15.87 1.60 -8.54
N ASN A 203 -16.93 1.10 -7.89
CA ASN A 203 -17.72 -0.11 -8.22
C ASN A 203 -16.97 -1.43 -8.46
N GLY A 204 -16.53 -2.03 -7.35
CA GLY A 204 -16.14 -3.43 -7.22
C GLY A 204 -16.04 -3.77 -5.73
N SER A 205 -17.19 -3.74 -5.06
CA SER A 205 -17.36 -3.79 -3.60
C SER A 205 -16.52 -4.87 -2.90
N ILE A 206 -15.46 -4.48 -2.20
CA ILE A 206 -14.89 -5.25 -1.08
C ILE A 206 -14.46 -4.26 0.03
N LEU A 207 -15.30 -4.24 1.07
CA LEU A 207 -15.16 -3.73 2.44
C LEU A 207 -15.69 -2.31 2.77
N PRO A 208 -16.75 -2.21 3.61
CA PRO A 208 -17.18 -0.95 4.22
C PRO A 208 -16.15 -0.57 5.29
N GLU A 209 -15.74 0.70 5.31
CA GLU A 209 -14.86 1.31 6.31
C GLU A 209 -13.51 0.58 6.50
N ARG A 210 -12.43 1.22 6.02
CA ARG A 210 -11.07 0.79 6.38
C ARG A 210 -10.82 1.02 7.87
N HIS A 211 -11.18 0.03 8.67
CA HIS A 211 -10.60 -0.14 9.98
C HIS A 211 -9.14 -0.57 9.79
N ILE A 212 -8.23 0.08 10.51
CA ILE A 212 -6.88 -0.46 10.69
C ILE A 212 -7.07 -1.86 11.29
N SER A 213 -6.72 -2.91 10.53
CA SER A 213 -6.81 -4.29 10.99
C SER A 213 -5.75 -4.54 12.06
N VAL A 214 -6.15 -4.43 13.33
CA VAL A 214 -5.31 -4.77 14.49
C VAL A 214 -5.31 -6.28 14.66
N MET A 215 -4.16 -6.92 14.45
CA MET A 215 -4.02 -8.35 14.68
C MET A 215 -2.96 -8.62 15.75
N GLN A 216 -3.21 -9.63 16.58
CA GLN A 216 -2.20 -10.21 17.47
C GLN A 216 -1.47 -11.33 16.71
N PRO A 217 -0.14 -11.28 16.59
CA PRO A 217 0.61 -12.37 15.98
C PRO A 217 0.39 -13.69 16.71
N ARG A 218 0.37 -14.79 15.97
CA ARG A 218 0.48 -16.12 16.58
C ARG A 218 1.83 -16.20 17.29
N VAL A 219 1.80 -16.46 18.59
CA VAL A 219 3.00 -16.69 19.40
C VAL A 219 3.76 -17.90 18.80
N PRO A 220 5.09 -17.85 18.67
CA PRO A 220 5.87 -19.03 18.27
C PRO A 220 5.65 -20.23 19.19
#